data_AF-A0A950WG56-F1
#
_entry.id   AF-A0A950WG56-F1
#
_cell.length_a   1.000
_cell.length_b   1.000
_cell.length_c   1.000
_cell.angle_alpha   90.00
_cell.angle_beta   90.00
_cell.angle_gamma   90.00
#
_symmetry.space_group_name_H-M   'P 1'
#
loop_
_entity.id
_entity.type
_entity.pdbx_description
1 polymer ?
#
loop_
_entity_poly.entity_id
_entity_poly.type
_entity_poly.pdbx_seq_one_letter_code
_entity_poly.pdbx_strand_id
1 'polypeptide(L)'
;MPLVSTDRDGEADARRQAIGFWMFIEGARPYKPVRVYISYDTLAQVDPSQPRGLPTALDIFKRHRPMIEAAASAKFDAGYLDDGEYGGRPILTLRPENLPLNVS
;
A
#
# COMPACT_ATOMS: atom_id res chain seq x y z
N MET A 1 -2.81 9.37 13.88
CA MET A 1 -4.19 9.40 13.35
C MET A 1 -4.19 8.41 12.21
N PRO A 2 -5.01 7.36 12.27
CA PRO A 2 -4.88 6.25 11.35
C PRO A 2 -5.23 6.67 9.93
N LEU A 3 -4.70 5.91 8.98
CA LEU A 3 -5.18 5.94 7.61
C LEU A 3 -6.44 5.06 7.50
N VAL A 4 -7.45 5.55 6.79
CA VAL A 4 -8.67 4.81 6.47
C VAL A 4 -8.78 4.58 4.96
N SER A 5 -9.41 3.45 4.60
CA SER A 5 -9.67 3.09 3.21
C SER A 5 -10.49 4.17 2.50
N THR A 6 -10.28 4.29 1.18
CA THR A 6 -11.12 5.12 0.30
C THR A 6 -12.09 4.29 -0.54
N ASP A 7 -12.11 2.96 -0.36
CA ASP A 7 -12.76 1.95 -1.21
C ASP A 7 -12.37 1.97 -2.69
N ARG A 8 -11.57 2.95 -3.13
CA ARG A 8 -11.04 3.04 -4.50
C ARG A 8 -10.12 1.88 -4.79
N ASP A 9 -10.14 1.41 -6.03
CA ASP A 9 -9.24 0.36 -6.47
C ASP A 9 -7.77 0.78 -6.40
N GLY A 10 -6.90 -0.23 -6.28
CA GLY A 10 -5.47 -0.07 -6.53
C GLY A 10 -5.19 -0.05 -8.02
N GLU A 11 -4.23 0.78 -8.42
CA GLU A 11 -3.83 0.99 -9.80
C GLU A 11 -2.38 0.57 -10.00
N ALA A 12 -2.10 -0.05 -11.14
CA ALA A 12 -0.73 -0.39 -11.51
C ALA A 12 0.08 0.87 -11.80
N ASP A 13 1.21 1.03 -11.11
CA ASP A 13 2.25 1.99 -11.45
C ASP A 13 3.40 1.23 -12.14
N ALA A 14 3.37 1.25 -13.48
CA ALA A 14 4.35 0.53 -14.29
C ALA A 14 5.79 1.03 -14.10
N ARG A 15 5.96 2.33 -13.76
CA ARG A 15 7.29 2.91 -13.53
C ARG A 15 7.89 2.42 -12.23
N ARG A 16 7.06 2.27 -11.19
CA ARG A 16 7.46 1.78 -9.87
C ARG A 16 7.40 0.25 -9.73
N GLN A 17 6.83 -0.46 -10.70
CA GLN A 17 6.50 -1.89 -10.58
C GLN A 17 5.72 -2.18 -9.29
N ALA A 18 4.67 -1.39 -9.07
CA ALA A 18 3.91 -1.38 -7.83
C ALA A 18 2.41 -1.23 -8.07
N ILE A 19 1.61 -1.56 -7.05
CA ILE A 19 0.21 -1.17 -6.96
C ILE A 19 0.13 0.08 -6.07
N GLY A 20 -0.40 1.16 -6.62
CA GLY A 20 -0.66 2.41 -5.92
C GLY A 20 -2.14 2.53 -5.56
N PHE A 21 -2.46 2.93 -4.34
CA PHE A 21 -3.84 3.14 -3.88
C PHE A 21 -3.93 4.32 -2.92
N TRP A 22 -5.13 4.85 -2.74
CA TRP A 22 -5.37 6.02 -1.89
C TRP A 22 -5.94 5.61 -0.54
N MET A 23 -5.43 6.23 0.52
CA MET A 23 -6.02 6.23 1.86
C MET A 23 -6.22 7.68 2.34
N PHE A 24 -7.12 7.90 3.29
CA PHE A 24 -7.33 9.21 3.91
C PHE A 24 -6.85 9.22 5.36
N ILE A 25 -6.38 10.36 5.84
CA ILE A 25 -6.17 10.58 7.27
C ILE A 25 -7.55 10.70 7.94
N GLU A 26 -7.83 9.81 8.90
CA GLU A 26 -9.08 9.82 9.64
C GLU A 26 -9.34 11.17 10.30
N GLY A 27 -10.59 11.67 10.20
CA GLY A 27 -11.01 12.91 10.85
C GLY A 27 -10.48 14.21 10.23
N ALA A 28 -9.57 14.16 9.25
CA ALA A 28 -9.03 15.36 8.62
C ALA A 28 -10.07 16.08 7.73
N ARG A 29 -10.24 17.40 7.94
CA ARG A 29 -11.05 18.28 7.06
C ARG A 29 -10.22 19.48 6.57
N PRO A 30 -10.15 19.74 5.24
CA PRO A 30 -10.63 18.88 4.16
C PRO A 30 -9.90 17.51 4.15
N TYR A 31 -10.46 16.51 3.46
CA TYR A 31 -9.84 15.17 3.37
C TYR A 31 -8.39 15.29 2.91
N LYS A 32 -7.48 14.62 3.64
CA LYS A 32 -6.05 14.59 3.34
C LYS A 32 -5.67 13.21 2.81
N PRO A 33 -5.54 13.03 1.49
CA PRO A 33 -5.14 11.76 0.91
C PRO A 33 -3.64 11.51 1.07
N VAL A 34 -3.31 10.23 1.26
CA VAL A 34 -1.95 9.68 1.23
C VAL A 34 -1.91 8.64 0.11
N ARG A 35 -0.93 8.75 -0.79
CA ARG A 35 -0.72 7.75 -1.85
C ARG A 35 0.12 6.62 -1.28
N VAL A 36 -0.47 5.44 -1.18
CA VAL A 36 0.24 4.25 -0.69
C VAL A 36 0.71 3.42 -1.88
N TYR A 37 1.92 2.88 -1.81
CA TYR A 37 2.46 1.93 -2.80
C TYR A 37 2.87 0.62 -2.14
N ILE A 38 2.69 -0.48 -2.86
CA ILE A 38 3.28 -1.78 -2.53
C ILE A 38 3.81 -2.43 -3.82
N SER A 39 5.08 -2.84 -3.82
CA SER A 39 5.73 -3.38 -5.02
C SER A 39 5.23 -4.78 -5.37
N TYR A 40 5.35 -5.18 -6.64
CA TYR A 40 5.04 -6.54 -7.08
C TYR A 40 5.88 -7.58 -6.34
N ASP A 41 7.16 -7.28 -6.08
CA ASP A 41 8.04 -8.18 -5.32
C ASP A 41 7.62 -8.32 -3.85
N THR A 42 7.10 -7.24 -3.25
CA THR A 42 6.57 -7.30 -1.87
C THR A 42 5.29 -8.12 -1.84
N LEU A 43 4.39 -7.93 -2.82
CA LEU A 43 3.18 -8.74 -2.96
C LEU A 43 3.51 -10.22 -3.20
N ALA A 44 4.55 -10.52 -3.97
CA ALA A 44 5.01 -11.89 -4.18
C ALA A 44 5.56 -12.54 -2.90
N GLN A 45 5.97 -11.77 -1.88
CA GLN A 45 6.34 -12.32 -0.58
C GLN A 45 5.13 -12.59 0.32
N VAL A 46 4.00 -11.90 0.08
CA VAL A 46 2.73 -12.18 0.77
C VAL A 46 2.17 -13.53 0.35
N ASP A 47 2.23 -13.87 -0.94
CA ASP A 47 1.84 -15.18 -1.47
C ASP A 47 2.94 -15.74 -2.40
N PRO A 48 3.99 -16.36 -1.83
CA PRO A 48 5.14 -16.87 -2.60
C PRO A 48 4.81 -18.03 -3.54
N SER A 49 3.62 -18.64 -3.40
CA SER A 49 3.18 -19.75 -4.24
C SER A 49 2.77 -19.30 -5.65
N GLN A 50 2.50 -18.00 -5.81
CA GLN A 50 1.92 -17.44 -7.03
C GLN A 50 2.99 -16.94 -8.01
N PRO A 51 2.73 -17.00 -9.33
CA PRO A 51 3.67 -16.49 -10.33
C PRO A 51 3.82 -14.96 -10.21
N ARG A 52 5.02 -14.45 -10.49
CA ARG A 52 5.26 -13.01 -10.49
C ARG A 52 4.68 -12.37 -11.74
N GLY A 53 3.99 -11.25 -11.58
CA GLY A 53 3.46 -10.46 -12.69
C GLY A 53 2.31 -9.56 -12.27
N LEU A 54 1.97 -8.59 -13.12
CA LEU A 54 0.92 -7.61 -12.82
C LEU A 54 -0.46 -8.23 -12.53
N PRO A 55 -1.00 -9.17 -13.35
CA PRO A 55 -2.31 -9.74 -13.08
C PRO A 55 -2.38 -10.41 -11.70
N THR A 56 -1.34 -11.16 -11.35
CA THR A 56 -1.22 -11.85 -10.07
C THR A 56 -1.00 -10.89 -8.90
N ALA A 57 -0.19 -9.85 -9.08
CA ALA A 57 0.00 -8.80 -8.08
C ALA A 57 -1.30 -8.07 -7.76
N LEU A 58 -2.13 -7.76 -8.78
CA LEU A 58 -3.46 -7.18 -8.57
C LEU A 58 -4.38 -8.12 -7.79
N ASP A 59 -4.35 -9.42 -8.07
CA ASP A 59 -5.15 -10.41 -7.35
C ASP A 59 -4.72 -10.55 -5.88
N ILE A 60 -3.41 -10.68 -5.62
CA ILE A 60 -2.86 -10.71 -4.26
C ILE A 60 -3.22 -9.42 -3.51
N PHE A 61 -3.04 -8.26 -4.14
CA PHE A 61 -3.42 -6.97 -3.54
C PHE A 61 -4.89 -6.96 -3.13
N LYS A 62 -5.81 -7.36 -4.01
CA LYS A 62 -7.25 -7.37 -3.73
C LYS A 62 -7.59 -8.33 -2.58
N ARG A 63 -7.04 -9.55 -2.61
CA ARG A 63 -7.30 -10.59 -1.61
C ARG A 63 -6.79 -10.19 -0.22
N HIS A 64 -5.65 -9.51 -0.16
CA HIS A 64 -4.99 -9.12 1.08
C HIS A 64 -5.16 -7.63 1.44
N ARG A 65 -6.07 -6.93 0.76
CA ARG A 65 -6.27 -5.47 0.91
C ARG A 65 -6.43 -5.01 2.36
N PRO A 66 -7.26 -5.64 3.22
CA PRO A 66 -7.41 -5.19 4.61
C PRO A 66 -6.11 -5.26 5.42
N MET A 67 -5.29 -6.29 5.19
CA MET A 67 -3.98 -6.44 5.84
C MET A 67 -3.00 -5.35 5.37
N ILE A 68 -2.97 -5.08 4.07
CA ILE A 68 -2.10 -4.07 3.45
C ILE A 68 -2.48 -2.66 3.94
N GLU A 69 -3.79 -2.35 4.00
CA GLU A 69 -4.29 -1.07 4.52
C GLU A 69 -3.98 -0.90 6.01
N ALA A 70 -4.13 -1.95 6.82
CA ALA A 70 -3.75 -1.93 8.23
C ALA A 70 -2.25 -1.67 8.42
N ALA A 71 -1.40 -2.31 7.61
CA ALA A 71 0.04 -2.07 7.63
C ALA A 71 0.41 -0.63 7.22
N ALA A 72 -0.27 -0.08 6.22
CA ALA A 72 -0.08 1.31 5.81
C ALA A 72 -0.44 2.29 6.92
N SER A 73 -1.59 2.06 7.58
CA SER A 73 -2.02 2.86 8.72
C SER A 73 -1.02 2.80 9.88
N ALA A 74 -0.56 1.60 10.26
CA ALA A 74 0.42 1.43 11.32
C ALA A 74 1.75 2.12 11.03
N LYS A 75 2.25 2.02 9.79
CA LYS A 75 3.47 2.72 9.35
C LYS A 75 3.30 4.24 9.40
N PHE A 76 2.14 4.75 8.98
CA PHE A 76 1.82 6.16 9.03
C PHE A 76 1.73 6.69 10.48
N ASP A 77 1.08 5.94 11.38
CA ASP A 77 0.96 6.28 12.79
C ASP A 77 2.32 6.30 13.50
N ALA A 78 3.29 5.52 13.03
CA ALA A 78 4.68 5.58 13.48
C ALA A 78 5.47 6.79 12.92
N GLY A 79 4.83 7.66 12.14
CA GLY A 79 5.43 8.89 11.61
C GLY A 79 6.26 8.72 10.34
N TYR A 80 6.18 7.56 9.67
CA TYR A 80 6.96 7.28 8.47
C TYR A 80 6.20 7.63 7.19
N LEU A 81 6.79 8.51 6.39
CA LEU A 81 6.43 8.84 5.02
C LEU A 81 7.68 8.74 4.15
N ASP A 82 7.51 8.51 2.85
CA ASP A 82 8.63 8.59 1.91
C ASP A 82 8.91 10.03 1.53
N ASP A 83 10.13 10.30 1.10
CA ASP A 83 10.48 11.57 0.46
C ASP A 83 9.75 11.74 -0.88
N GLY A 84 9.23 12.95 -1.12
CA GLY A 84 8.54 13.32 -2.34
C GLY A 84 7.02 13.19 -2.27
N GLU A 85 6.37 13.45 -3.41
CA GLU A 85 4.91 13.58 -3.49
C GLU A 85 4.34 13.00 -4.79
N TYR A 86 3.10 12.53 -4.74
CA TYR A 86 2.30 12.14 -5.91
C TYR A 86 1.15 13.12 -6.07
N GLY A 87 1.19 13.98 -7.10
CA GLY A 87 0.17 15.00 -7.32
C GLY A 87 0.02 15.99 -6.15
N GLY A 88 1.13 16.35 -5.51
CA GLY A 88 1.12 17.24 -4.34
C GLY A 88 0.70 16.58 -3.03
N ARG A 89 0.67 15.24 -2.97
CA ARG A 89 0.24 14.45 -1.81
C ARG A 89 1.37 13.57 -1.28
N PRO A 90 1.45 13.36 0.03
CA PRO A 90 2.46 12.52 0.64
C PRO A 90 2.37 11.08 0.12
N ILE A 91 3.53 10.44 0.06
CA ILE A 91 3.69 9.05 -0.37
C ILE A 91 4.07 8.18 0.83
N LEU A 92 3.54 6.96 0.85
CA LEU A 92 3.94 5.91 1.79
C LEU A 92 4.15 4.59 1.04
N THR A 93 5.35 4.04 1.10
CA THR A 93 5.68 2.75 0.47
C THR A 93 5.76 1.67 1.53
N LEU A 94 4.98 0.62 1.32
CA LEU A 94 5.06 -0.62 2.09
C LEU A 94 6.18 -1.49 1.56
N ARG A 95 6.96 -2.00 2.49
CA ARG A 95 8.04 -2.96 2.30
C ARG A 95 7.70 -4.27 3.03
N PRO A 96 8.37 -5.38 2.72
CA PRO A 96 8.11 -6.68 3.36
C PRO A 96 8.06 -6.61 4.89
N GLU A 97 8.97 -5.86 5.52
CA GLU A 97 9.04 -5.69 6.97
C GLU A 97 7.85 -4.94 7.58
N ASN A 98 7.01 -4.31 6.76
CA ASN A 98 5.77 -3.66 7.22
C ASN A 98 4.59 -4.64 7.27
N LEU A 99 4.74 -5.84 6.70
CA LEU A 99 3.68 -6.82 6.58
C LEU A 99 3.91 -7.96 7.56
N PRO A 100 2.84 -8.56 8.12
CA PRO A 100 2.95 -9.78 8.92
C PRO A 100 3.19 -10.98 8.00
N LEU A 101 4.42 -11.09 7.48
CA LEU A 101 4.81 -12.17 6.59
C LEU A 101 5.07 -13.44 7.41
N ASN A 102 4.54 -14.57 6.94
CA ASN A 102 4.93 -15.88 7.46
C ASN A 102 6.35 -16.18 6.96
N VAL A 103 7.35 -15.83 7.77
CA VAL A 103 8.73 -16.27 7.55
C VAL A 103 8.79 -17.74 7.98
N SER A 104 8.79 -18.63 6.99
CA SER A 104 9.06 -20.06 7.16
C SER A 104 10.51 -20.31 7.57
#